data_AF-X0W0H3-F1
#
_entry.id   AF-X0W0H3-F1
#
_cell.length_a   1.000
_cell.length_b   1.000
_cell.length_c   1.000
_cell.angle_alpha   90.00
_cell.angle_beta   90.00
_cell.angle_gamma   90.00
#
_symmetry.space_group_name_H-M   'P 1'
#
loop_
_entity.id
_entity.type
_entity.pdbx_description
1 polymer ?
#
loop_
_entity_poly.entity_id
_entity_poly.type
_entity_poly.pdbx_seq_one_letter_code
_entity_poly.pdbx_strand_id
1 'polypeptide(L)'
;MKRLIISMSVLFLLASLSLAPTFAGIDQISDLLSVQKELISTESEESGTPKTDYVAELNKIGIAGRPESDNAAPYYQKAVELYVKEPEGLKVSPSSWPKELPAQEHALLKKWVQDNSGALEQLQLGSRKTYCWFQHTKGEFRP
;
A
#
# COMPACT_ATOMS: atom_id res chain seq x y z
N MET A 1 -3.50 7.60 9.57
CA MET A 1 -4.57 7.34 10.56
C MET A 1 -5.63 8.45 10.57
N LYS A 2 -6.49 8.56 9.54
CA LYS A 2 -7.64 9.52 9.50
C LYS A 2 -8.87 8.99 8.73
N ARG A 3 -8.99 7.67 8.52
CA ARG A 3 -10.10 7.07 7.76
C ARG A 3 -11.05 6.21 8.63
N LEU A 4 -11.10 6.47 9.93
CA LEU A 4 -11.96 5.71 10.87
C LEU A 4 -13.01 6.56 11.61
N ILE A 5 -13.14 7.86 11.31
CA ILE A 5 -14.06 8.75 12.05
C ILE A 5 -15.39 8.99 11.32
N ILE A 6 -15.46 8.77 10.00
CA ILE A 6 -16.67 9.05 9.22
C ILE A 6 -17.74 7.96 9.37
N SER A 7 -17.39 6.75 9.85
CA SER A 7 -18.32 5.61 9.91
C SER A 7 -19.21 5.56 11.16
N MET A 8 -19.00 6.38 12.19
CA MET A 8 -19.83 6.35 13.41
C MET A 8 -20.97 7.38 13.44
N SER A 9 -20.89 8.46 12.64
CA SER A 9 -21.93 9.50 12.66
C SER A 9 -23.21 9.10 11.88
N VAL A 10 -23.10 8.22 10.89
CA VAL A 10 -24.28 7.75 10.12
C VAL A 10 -25.11 6.75 10.92
N LEU A 11 -24.50 5.99 11.84
CA LEU A 11 -25.21 5.07 12.73
C LEU A 11 -25.94 5.77 13.87
N PHE A 12 -25.51 6.98 14.27
CA PHE A 12 -26.18 7.74 15.33
C PHE A 12 -27.46 8.44 14.86
N LEU A 13 -27.56 8.78 13.57
CA LEU A 13 -28.78 9.38 12.99
C LEU A 13 -29.89 8.36 12.69
N LEU A 14 -29.58 7.08 12.60
CA LEU A 14 -30.58 6.01 12.39
C LEU A 14 -31.24 5.52 13.69
N ALA A 15 -30.67 5.86 14.87
CA ALA A 15 -31.19 5.39 16.16
C ALA A 15 -32.17 6.35 16.85
N SER A 16 -32.37 7.58 16.34
CA SER A 16 -33.32 8.55 16.93
C SER A 16 -34.71 8.52 16.29
N LEU A 17 -34.95 7.64 15.31
CA LEU A 17 -36.25 7.49 14.66
C LEU A 17 -37.08 6.35 15.28
N SER A 18 -37.17 6.34 16.61
CA SER A 18 -38.09 5.46 17.35
C SER A 18 -38.78 6.23 18.47
N LEU A 19 -39.50 7.30 18.09
CA LEU A 19 -40.67 7.76 18.82
C LEU A 19 -41.55 8.57 17.87
N ALA A 20 -42.48 7.89 17.22
CA ALA A 20 -43.51 8.54 16.43
C ALA A 20 -44.47 9.30 17.35
N PRO A 21 -44.97 10.45 16.90
CA PRO A 21 -46.39 10.69 16.89
C PRO A 21 -46.91 10.45 15.47
N THR A 22 -47.99 9.70 15.37
CA THR A 22 -48.80 9.54 14.16
C THR A 22 -49.20 10.91 13.62
N PHE A 23 -48.48 11.39 12.60
CA PHE A 23 -48.82 12.59 11.87
C PHE A 23 -49.38 12.18 10.51
N ALA A 24 -50.67 12.43 10.31
CA ALA A 24 -51.34 12.29 9.02
C ALA A 24 -50.81 13.37 8.07
N GLY A 25 -50.17 12.98 6.98
CA GLY A 25 -49.66 13.92 5.97
C GLY A 25 -48.60 13.28 5.06
N ILE A 26 -49.00 12.30 4.26
CA ILE A 26 -48.09 11.61 3.32
C ILE A 26 -47.76 12.48 2.09
N ASP A 27 -48.53 13.54 1.82
CA ASP A 27 -48.34 14.36 0.61
C ASP A 27 -47.19 15.38 0.68
N GLN A 28 -46.63 15.66 1.86
CA GLN A 28 -45.51 16.62 2.01
C GLN A 28 -44.10 16.01 1.86
N ILE A 29 -43.97 14.68 1.79
CA ILE A 29 -42.66 14.02 1.68
C ILE A 29 -42.11 14.07 0.25
N SER A 30 -43.00 14.16 -0.75
CA SER A 30 -42.65 14.27 -2.19
C SER A 30 -41.86 15.55 -2.50
N ASP A 31 -42.28 16.68 -1.93
CA ASP A 31 -41.67 17.98 -2.20
C ASP A 31 -40.30 18.11 -1.54
N LEU A 32 -40.11 17.52 -0.34
CA LEU A 32 -38.82 17.46 0.34
C LEU A 32 -37.78 16.61 -0.42
N LEU A 33 -38.20 15.52 -1.08
CA LEU A 33 -37.31 14.69 -1.89
C LEU A 33 -36.94 15.35 -3.23
N SER A 34 -37.81 16.18 -3.81
CA SER A 34 -37.48 16.96 -5.02
C SER A 34 -36.46 18.07 -4.74
N VAL A 35 -36.59 18.77 -3.60
CA VAL A 35 -35.60 19.79 -3.19
C VAL A 35 -34.23 19.18 -2.89
N GLN A 36 -34.18 17.97 -2.31
CA GLN A 36 -32.91 17.28 -2.07
C GLN A 36 -32.24 16.80 -3.37
N LYS A 37 -33.03 16.44 -4.38
CA LYS A 37 -32.52 16.02 -5.69
C LYS A 37 -31.94 17.19 -6.50
N GLU A 38 -32.51 18.40 -6.37
CA GLU A 38 -31.93 19.61 -6.95
C GLU A 38 -30.66 20.07 -6.22
N LEU A 39 -30.60 19.99 -4.89
CA LEU A 39 -29.38 20.33 -4.13
C LEU A 39 -28.18 19.43 -4.46
N ILE A 40 -28.40 18.18 -4.85
CA ILE A 40 -27.34 17.24 -5.24
C ILE A 40 -26.87 17.47 -6.69
N SER A 41 -27.67 18.13 -7.53
CA SER A 41 -27.31 18.41 -8.92
C SER A 41 -26.54 19.72 -9.14
N THR A 42 -26.48 20.61 -8.14
CA THR A 42 -25.83 21.93 -8.27
C THR A 42 -24.42 22.05 -7.68
N GLU A 43 -23.85 21.00 -7.09
CA GLU A 43 -22.46 21.02 -6.60
C GLU A 43 -21.52 20.23 -7.53
N SER A 44 -21.38 20.69 -8.76
CA SER A 44 -20.21 20.35 -9.60
C SER A 44 -19.61 21.60 -10.22
N GLU A 45 -19.59 22.70 -9.47
CA GLU A 45 -18.64 23.77 -9.76
C GLU A 45 -17.25 23.28 -9.40
N GLU A 46 -16.44 23.07 -10.43
CA GLU A 46 -15.00 22.83 -10.35
C GLU A 46 -14.35 23.95 -9.54
N SER A 47 -14.31 23.79 -8.21
CA SER A 47 -13.39 24.57 -7.39
C SER A 47 -11.99 24.27 -7.92
N GLY A 48 -11.40 25.25 -8.59
CA GLY A 48 -10.05 25.24 -9.15
C GLY A 48 -9.00 25.18 -8.06
N THR A 49 -9.10 24.21 -7.17
CA THR A 49 -8.00 23.83 -6.30
C THR A 49 -6.89 23.33 -7.23
N PRO A 50 -5.68 23.92 -7.17
CA PRO A 50 -4.57 23.40 -7.93
C PRO A 50 -4.41 21.93 -7.54
N LYS A 51 -4.63 21.04 -8.50
CA LYS A 51 -4.55 19.60 -8.29
C LYS A 51 -3.08 19.25 -8.17
N THR A 52 -2.53 19.48 -6.98
CA THR A 52 -1.13 19.18 -6.67
C THR A 52 -0.89 17.71 -6.92
N ASP A 53 0.12 17.41 -7.74
CA ASP A 53 0.54 16.04 -7.98
C ASP A 53 1.40 15.56 -6.81
N TYR A 54 0.73 15.08 -5.76
CA TYR A 54 1.39 14.58 -4.56
C TYR A 54 2.40 13.46 -4.85
N VAL A 55 2.21 12.68 -5.92
CA VAL A 55 3.16 11.62 -6.31
C VAL A 55 4.45 12.23 -6.84
N ALA A 56 4.34 13.26 -7.69
CA ALA A 56 5.49 13.99 -8.18
C ALA A 56 6.25 14.72 -7.06
N GLU A 57 5.53 15.34 -6.12
CA GLU A 57 6.14 15.98 -4.95
C GLU A 57 6.86 14.97 -4.06
N LEU A 58 6.25 13.81 -3.80
CA LEU A 58 6.88 12.76 -3.00
C LEU A 58 8.16 12.23 -3.65
N ASN A 59 8.14 11.96 -4.97
CA ASN A 59 9.34 11.52 -5.70
C ASN A 59 10.44 12.58 -5.64
N LYS A 60 10.09 13.87 -5.79
CA LYS A 60 11.03 14.99 -5.68
C LYS A 60 11.70 15.05 -4.30
N ILE A 61 10.90 14.92 -3.24
CA ILE A 61 11.39 14.90 -1.85
C ILE A 61 12.24 13.65 -1.58
N GLY A 62 11.83 12.50 -2.11
CA GLY A 62 12.54 11.22 -1.98
C GLY A 62 13.92 11.23 -2.63
N ILE A 63 14.08 11.91 -3.77
CA ILE A 63 15.39 12.09 -4.44
C ILE A 63 16.24 13.11 -3.67
N ALA A 64 15.64 14.22 -3.22
CA ALA A 64 16.33 15.31 -2.51
C ALA A 64 17.63 15.80 -3.20
N GLY A 65 17.64 15.83 -4.54
CA GLY A 65 18.81 16.24 -5.34
C GLY A 65 19.98 15.25 -5.38
N ARG A 66 19.81 14.03 -4.86
CA ARG A 66 20.82 12.97 -4.94
C ARG A 66 20.96 12.45 -6.38
N PRO A 67 22.18 12.05 -6.81
CA PRO A 67 22.37 11.48 -8.14
C PRO A 67 21.76 10.09 -8.22
N GLU A 68 21.13 9.76 -9.34
CA GLU A 68 20.50 8.44 -9.56
C GLU A 68 21.51 7.28 -9.45
N SER A 69 22.81 7.53 -9.68
CA SER A 69 23.88 6.55 -9.49
C SER A 69 23.97 6.00 -8.07
N ASP A 70 23.49 6.75 -7.08
CA ASP A 70 23.55 6.38 -5.66
C ASP A 70 22.27 5.70 -5.17
N ASN A 71 21.31 5.44 -6.07
CA ASN A 71 20.06 4.79 -5.75
C ASN A 71 20.21 3.27 -5.66
N ALA A 72 19.92 2.68 -4.51
CA ALA A 72 19.88 1.23 -4.30
C ALA A 72 18.60 0.56 -4.80
N ALA A 73 17.50 1.30 -4.94
CA ALA A 73 16.19 0.74 -5.24
C ALA A 73 16.12 -0.16 -6.48
N PRO A 74 16.71 0.18 -7.65
CA PRO A 74 16.66 -0.71 -8.82
C PRO A 74 17.35 -2.06 -8.57
N TYR A 75 18.41 -2.08 -7.76
CA TYR A 75 19.11 -3.33 -7.41
C TYR A 75 18.25 -4.20 -6.48
N TYR A 76 17.60 -3.61 -5.47
CA TYR A 76 16.71 -4.35 -4.59
C TYR A 76 15.47 -4.87 -5.32
N GLN A 77 14.88 -4.07 -6.20
CA GLN A 77 13.79 -4.53 -7.04
C GLN A 77 14.22 -5.73 -7.90
N LYS A 78 15.41 -5.64 -8.51
CA LYS A 78 15.93 -6.74 -9.31
C LYS A 78 16.24 -7.98 -8.48
N ALA A 79 16.74 -7.82 -7.26
CA ALA A 79 16.97 -8.92 -6.33
C ALA A 79 15.65 -9.65 -6.01
N VAL A 80 14.55 -8.92 -5.80
CA VAL A 80 13.22 -9.50 -5.57
C VAL A 80 12.70 -10.23 -6.80
N GLU A 81 12.89 -9.68 -8.00
CA GLU A 81 12.50 -10.36 -9.26
C GLU A 81 13.27 -11.67 -9.49
N LEU A 82 14.54 -11.71 -9.11
CA LEU A 82 15.40 -12.89 -9.27
C LEU A 82 15.28 -13.88 -8.11
N TYR A 83 14.63 -13.50 -7.01
CA TYR A 83 14.53 -14.32 -5.82
C TYR A 83 13.70 -15.58 -6.09
N VAL A 84 14.30 -16.74 -5.81
CA VAL A 84 13.62 -18.03 -5.87
C VAL A 84 13.18 -18.40 -4.47
N LYS A 85 11.87 -18.61 -4.30
CA LYS A 85 11.24 -18.99 -3.03
C LYS A 85 11.93 -20.20 -2.40
N GLU A 86 12.05 -20.18 -1.07
CA GLU A 86 12.59 -21.29 -0.28
C GLU A 86 11.84 -22.61 -0.54
N PRO A 87 12.55 -23.74 -0.74
CA PRO A 87 11.91 -25.03 -1.00
C PRO A 87 11.16 -25.58 0.23
N GLU A 88 9.99 -26.17 -0.01
CA GLU A 88 9.18 -26.84 1.01
C GLU A 88 9.93 -28.07 1.55
N GLY A 89 10.62 -27.93 2.67
CA GLY A 89 11.46 -28.98 3.25
C GLY A 89 12.71 -28.44 3.93
N LEU A 90 13.13 -27.22 3.57
CA LEU A 90 14.12 -26.48 4.33
C LEU A 90 13.42 -25.89 5.57
N LYS A 91 13.69 -26.45 6.75
CA LYS A 91 13.14 -25.98 8.04
C LYS A 91 14.27 -25.41 8.88
N VAL A 92 14.90 -24.35 8.39
CA VAL A 92 15.98 -23.71 9.14
C VAL A 92 15.35 -22.82 10.20
N SER A 93 15.36 -23.28 11.46
CA SER A 93 14.99 -22.39 12.57
C SER A 93 16.09 -21.34 12.75
N PRO A 94 15.76 -20.05 12.86
CA PRO A 94 16.76 -19.00 13.11
C PRO A 94 17.49 -19.18 14.44
N SER A 95 16.90 -19.91 15.40
CA SER A 95 17.53 -20.23 16.69
C SER A 95 18.51 -21.41 16.64
N SER A 96 18.47 -22.23 15.58
CA SER A 96 19.33 -23.41 15.40
C SER A 96 20.42 -23.16 14.37
N TRP A 97 20.99 -21.95 14.37
CA TRP A 97 22.12 -21.59 13.51
C TRP A 97 23.21 -22.67 13.58
N PRO A 98 23.69 -23.17 12.44
CA PRO A 98 23.91 -24.60 12.32
C PRO A 98 25.19 -25.00 13.02
N LYS A 99 25.06 -25.68 14.17
CA LYS A 99 26.13 -26.56 14.61
C LYS A 99 26.09 -27.85 13.80
N GLU A 100 24.91 -28.39 13.47
CA GLU A 100 24.78 -29.60 12.62
C GLU A 100 23.43 -29.60 11.85
N LEU A 101 23.44 -29.21 10.57
CA LEU A 101 22.32 -29.49 9.66
C LEU A 101 22.46 -30.90 9.11
N PRO A 102 21.37 -31.70 9.01
CA PRO A 102 21.40 -32.98 8.32
C PRO A 102 21.94 -32.84 6.89
N ALA A 103 22.68 -33.85 6.40
CA ALA A 103 23.33 -33.80 5.09
C ALA A 103 22.36 -33.49 3.93
N GLN A 104 21.11 -33.98 4.03
CA GLN A 104 20.06 -33.71 3.06
C GLN A 104 19.62 -32.24 3.06
N GLU A 105 19.39 -31.65 4.23
CA GLU A 105 19.01 -30.24 4.36
C GLU A 105 20.14 -29.32 3.93
N HIS A 106 21.38 -29.69 4.24
CA HIS A 106 22.56 -28.96 3.78
C HIS A 106 22.68 -28.95 2.25
N ALA A 107 22.39 -30.09 1.58
CA ALA A 107 22.37 -30.15 0.12
C ALA A 107 21.26 -29.26 -0.48
N LEU A 108 20.07 -29.24 0.14
CA LEU A 108 18.97 -28.37 -0.28
C LEU A 108 19.29 -26.89 -0.09
N LEU A 109 19.82 -26.51 1.07
CA LEU A 109 20.26 -25.14 1.37
C LEU A 109 21.32 -24.69 0.37
N LYS A 110 22.34 -25.51 0.13
CA LYS A 110 23.41 -25.20 -0.82
C LYS A 110 22.87 -24.96 -2.23
N LYS A 111 21.95 -25.82 -2.69
CA LYS A 111 21.29 -25.67 -3.99
C LYS A 111 20.47 -24.38 -4.04
N TRP A 112 19.65 -24.11 -3.01
CA TRP A 112 18.81 -22.92 -2.96
C TRP A 112 19.63 -21.61 -2.95
N VAL A 113 20.75 -21.57 -2.22
CA VAL A 113 21.70 -20.44 -2.23
C VAL A 113 22.32 -20.27 -3.62
N GLN A 114 22.69 -21.37 -4.27
CA GLN A 114 23.23 -21.33 -5.64
C GLN A 114 22.20 -20.81 -6.65
N ASP A 115 20.95 -21.27 -6.55
CA ASP A 115 19.84 -20.83 -7.41
C ASP A 115 19.50 -19.33 -7.18
N ASN A 116 19.76 -18.80 -5.97
CA ASN A 116 19.59 -17.39 -5.63
C ASN A 116 20.85 -16.52 -5.80
N SER A 117 21.93 -17.06 -6.39
CA SER A 117 23.21 -16.33 -6.54
C SER A 117 23.05 -14.97 -7.24
N GLY A 118 22.24 -14.89 -8.30
CA GLY A 118 21.96 -13.63 -9.00
C GLY A 118 21.20 -12.61 -8.14
N ALA A 119 20.24 -13.06 -7.33
CA ALA A 119 19.53 -12.19 -6.39
C ALA A 119 20.47 -11.64 -5.30
N LEU A 120 21.36 -12.50 -4.79
CA LEU A 120 22.36 -12.11 -3.80
C LEU A 120 23.40 -11.13 -4.36
N GLU A 121 23.79 -11.27 -5.63
CA GLU A 121 24.67 -10.30 -6.29
C GLU A 121 24.01 -8.92 -6.40
N GLN A 122 22.75 -8.87 -6.83
CA GLN A 122 22.01 -7.60 -6.88
C GLN A 122 21.87 -6.98 -5.48
N LEU A 123 21.59 -7.80 -4.46
CA LEU A 123 21.55 -7.35 -3.07
C LEU A 123 22.89 -6.74 -2.64
N GLN A 124 24.01 -7.39 -3.00
CA GLN A 124 25.35 -6.89 -2.69
C GLN A 124 25.68 -5.59 -3.44
N LEU A 125 25.26 -5.44 -4.69
CA LEU A 125 25.43 -4.19 -5.45
C LEU A 125 24.60 -3.06 -4.82
N GLY A 126 23.36 -3.35 -4.44
CA GLY A 126 22.47 -2.41 -3.75
C GLY A 126 23.03 -1.99 -2.38
N SER A 127 23.62 -2.92 -1.62
CA SER A 127 24.19 -2.61 -0.30
C SER A 127 25.42 -1.70 -0.33
N ARG A 128 26.02 -1.49 -1.51
CA ARG A 128 27.15 -0.56 -1.71
C ARG A 128 26.69 0.85 -2.06
N LYS A 129 25.40 1.07 -2.28
CA LYS A 129 24.83 2.38 -2.58
C LYS A 129 24.52 3.14 -1.29
N THR A 130 24.77 4.44 -1.30
CA THR A 130 24.62 5.30 -0.11
C THR A 130 23.15 5.54 0.25
N TYR A 131 22.24 5.46 -0.72
CA TYR A 131 20.85 5.85 -0.55
C TYR A 131 19.89 4.85 -1.21
N CYS A 132 18.62 4.89 -0.81
CA CYS A 132 17.58 4.06 -1.39
C CYS A 132 16.27 4.86 -1.46
N TRP A 133 15.68 4.99 -2.64
CA TRP A 133 14.36 5.57 -2.82
C TRP A 133 13.60 4.90 -3.96
N PHE A 134 12.31 4.65 -3.75
CA PHE A 134 11.43 4.07 -4.75
C PHE A 134 10.75 5.18 -5.55
N GLN A 135 10.59 4.96 -6.85
CA GLN A 135 9.76 5.83 -7.68
C GLN A 135 8.31 5.39 -7.57
N HIS A 136 7.45 6.30 -7.14
CA HIS A 136 6.01 6.05 -7.05
C HIS A 136 5.34 6.41 -8.38
N THR A 137 4.53 5.48 -8.90
CA THR A 137 3.64 5.70 -10.05
C THR A 137 2.20 5.82 -9.55
N LYS A 138 1.39 6.66 -10.21
CA LYS A 138 -0.04 6.77 -9.89
C LYS A 138 -0.75 5.45 -10.24
N GLY A 139 -1.29 4.77 -9.23
CA GLY A 139 -2.21 3.64 -9.42
C GLY A 139 -1.62 2.24 -9.20
N GLU A 140 -0.30 2.09 -9.00
CA GLU A 140 0.28 0.82 -8.61
C GLU A 140 0.57 0.80 -7.11
N PHE A 141 -0.43 0.40 -6.33
CA PHE A 141 -0.16 -0.12 -4.98
C PHE A 141 0.16 -1.61 -5.13
N ARG A 142 1.44 -1.96 -5.22
CA ARG A 142 1.88 -3.35 -5.02
C ARG A 142 2.08 -3.54 -3.51
N PRO A 143 1.23 -4.33 -2.84
CA PRO A 143 1.38 -4.64 -1.42
C PRO A 143 2.65 -5.44 -1.13
#